data_AF-A0AB74B8D4-F1
#
_entry.id   AF-A0AB74B8D4-F1
#
_cell.length_a   1.000
_cell.length_b   1.000
_cell.length_c   1.000
_cell.angle_alpha   90.00
_cell.angle_beta   90.00
_cell.angle_gamma   90.00
#
_symmetry.space_group_name_H-M   'P 1'
#
loop_
_entity.id
_entity.type
_entity.pdbx_description
1 polymer ?
#
loop_
_entity_poly.entity_id
_entity_poly.type
_entity_poly.pdbx_seq_one_letter_code
_entity_poly.pdbx_strand_id
1 'polypeptide(L)'
;MVGSKTILTPEQSKTARIAYRLARSQRGMDLKAELAVAQVANIVDPTDGTLNKDVLLGTSLDVTLAQWAQLVTDDGQSDTFFIDWAVGEVPADDGFVEVFTDTVTAPVAAGTFPKLINIPLTALTSGFPKPADGVYSLRYRIRQPNDQETVSPLLKLIVDTTPPGGQSEPGSMVLATAQLTQEFLDNNLGGLVGTLPDYGDWKAGDKVAFYWVSGVLPVDLVGLPSPIGFVGVDNATNNTVTFPVSAIEGSKDEAYYVAYFLFDKATNRSRLSAYTRIDVALGLLPDNLKDPVVPLALPMRV
;
A
#
# COMPACT_ATOMS: atom_id res chain seq x y z
N MET A 1 72.61 -14.87 22.67
CA MET A 1 71.20 -14.72 23.10
C MET A 1 70.32 -15.37 22.05
N VAL A 2 69.79 -16.56 22.32
CA VAL A 2 68.91 -17.29 21.39
C VAL A 2 67.53 -17.33 22.05
N GLY A 3 66.54 -16.70 21.42
CA GLY A 3 65.18 -16.61 21.95
C GLY A 3 64.45 -17.94 21.82
N SER A 4 64.07 -18.54 22.95
CA SER A 4 63.20 -19.72 23.01
C SER A 4 61.81 -19.37 22.47
N LYS A 5 61.39 -20.03 21.38
CA LYS A 5 59.98 -20.09 20.97
C LYS A 5 59.27 -21.13 21.83
N THR A 6 58.41 -20.66 22.73
CA THR A 6 57.54 -21.53 23.54
C THR A 6 56.47 -22.15 22.64
N ILE A 7 56.61 -23.45 22.35
CA ILE A 7 55.59 -24.23 21.64
C ILE A 7 54.59 -24.73 22.69
N LEU A 8 53.34 -24.29 22.60
CA LEU A 8 52.25 -24.74 23.47
C LEU A 8 51.98 -26.23 23.23
N THR A 9 51.82 -27.01 24.30
CA THR A 9 51.46 -28.42 24.17
C THR A 9 50.03 -28.57 23.64
N PRO A 10 49.66 -29.74 23.05
CA PRO A 10 48.32 -29.97 22.52
C PRO A 10 47.20 -29.74 23.54
N GLU A 11 47.44 -30.10 24.80
CA GLU A 11 46.51 -29.87 25.92
C GLU A 11 46.39 -28.39 26.31
N GLN A 12 47.51 -27.65 26.30
CA GLN A 12 47.49 -26.19 26.51
C GLN A 12 46.76 -25.46 25.39
N SER A 13 46.90 -25.93 24.14
CA SER A 13 46.18 -25.38 22.98
C SER A 13 44.68 -25.67 23.05
N LYS A 14 44.28 -26.87 23.49
CA LYS A 14 42.87 -27.24 23.68
C LYS A 14 42.23 -26.45 24.81
N THR A 15 42.95 -26.30 25.92
CA THR A 15 42.50 -25.50 27.08
C THR A 15 42.39 -24.02 26.74
N ALA A 16 43.33 -23.47 25.97
CA ALA A 16 43.26 -22.10 25.47
C ALA A 16 42.07 -21.88 24.53
N ARG A 17 41.73 -22.84 23.66
CA ARG A 17 40.53 -22.77 22.81
C ARG A 17 39.24 -22.84 23.61
N ILE A 18 39.17 -23.69 24.63
CA ILE A 18 38.01 -23.79 25.53
C ILE A 18 37.87 -22.51 26.36
N ALA A 19 38.96 -22.00 26.94
CA ALA A 19 38.97 -20.76 27.71
C ALA A 19 38.61 -19.54 26.85
N TYR A 20 39.09 -19.48 25.60
CA TYR A 20 38.71 -18.44 24.65
C TYR A 20 37.22 -18.51 24.29
N ARG A 21 36.67 -19.72 24.05
CA ARG A 21 35.23 -19.93 23.84
C ARG A 21 34.41 -19.52 25.06
N LEU A 22 34.85 -19.86 26.27
CA LEU A 22 34.17 -19.50 27.51
C LEU A 22 34.20 -17.99 27.76
N ALA A 23 35.35 -17.34 27.55
CA ALA A 23 35.50 -15.90 27.71
C ALA A 23 34.73 -15.09 26.65
N ARG A 24 34.54 -15.65 25.45
CA ARG A 24 33.66 -15.10 24.41
C ARG A 24 32.18 -15.26 24.77
N SER A 25 31.79 -16.43 25.28
CA SER A 25 30.43 -16.67 25.79
C SER A 25 30.08 -15.73 26.96
N GLN A 26 30.99 -15.53 27.90
CA GLN A 26 30.80 -14.60 29.03
C GLN A 26 30.72 -13.13 28.58
N ARG A 27 31.51 -12.72 27.57
CA ARG A 27 31.38 -11.37 26.97
C ARG A 27 30.10 -11.17 26.15
N GLY A 28 29.54 -12.24 25.59
CA GLY A 28 28.26 -12.22 24.87
C GLY A 28 27.03 -12.16 25.79
N MET A 29 27.16 -12.61 27.05
CA MET A 29 26.07 -12.59 28.04
C MET A 29 25.74 -11.20 28.58
N ASP A 30 26.70 -10.27 28.62
CA ASP A 30 26.50 -8.91 29.17
C ASP A 30 26.00 -7.86 28.15
N LEU A 31 25.88 -8.23 26.88
CA LEU A 31 25.33 -7.39 25.82
C LEU A 31 24.32 -8.24 25.03
N LYS A 32 23.09 -8.33 25.53
CA LYS A 32 21.97 -8.80 24.72
C LYS A 32 21.73 -7.73 23.65
N ALA A 33 22.50 -7.80 22.57
CA ALA A 33 22.42 -6.88 21.46
C ALA A 33 20.99 -6.92 20.90
N GLU A 34 20.25 -5.82 21.06
CA GLU A 34 18.94 -5.70 20.47
C GLU A 34 19.08 -5.61 18.95
N LEU A 35 18.40 -6.50 18.25
CA LEU A 35 18.29 -6.48 16.81
C LEU A 35 17.32 -5.37 16.40
N ALA A 36 17.66 -4.62 15.35
CA ALA A 36 16.74 -3.64 14.77
C ALA A 36 15.54 -4.35 14.13
N VAL A 37 14.40 -3.67 13.99
CA VAL A 37 13.25 -4.20 13.22
C VAL A 37 13.67 -4.36 11.75
N ALA A 38 13.21 -5.45 11.11
CA ALA A 38 13.37 -5.60 9.66
C ALA A 38 12.63 -4.48 8.91
N GLN A 39 13.13 -4.11 7.74
CA GLN A 39 12.44 -3.17 6.86
C GLN A 39 11.85 -3.92 5.67
N VAL A 40 10.62 -3.58 5.29
CA VAL A 40 9.94 -4.15 4.12
C VAL A 40 9.63 -3.03 3.15
N ALA A 41 9.95 -3.22 1.87
CA ALA A 41 9.66 -2.23 0.85
C ALA A 41 8.15 -2.13 0.58
N ASN A 42 7.70 -0.97 0.09
CA ASN A 42 6.33 -0.74 -0.39
C ASN A 42 5.23 -0.95 0.67
N ILE A 43 5.53 -0.65 1.94
CA ILE A 43 4.51 -0.38 2.95
C ILE A 43 3.90 1.00 2.65
N VAL A 44 2.57 1.05 2.44
CA VAL A 44 1.83 2.29 2.17
C VAL A 44 1.68 3.14 3.43
N ASP A 45 1.42 2.49 4.56
CA ASP A 45 1.35 3.16 5.87
C ASP A 45 2.32 2.50 6.86
N PRO A 46 3.44 3.16 7.19
CA PRO A 46 4.44 2.62 8.11
C PRO A 46 3.95 2.54 9.56
N THR A 47 2.82 3.17 9.91
CA THR A 47 2.26 3.14 11.27
C THR A 47 1.52 1.85 11.59
N ASP A 48 0.89 1.23 10.60
CA ASP A 48 0.12 -0.01 10.78
C ASP A 48 0.65 -1.20 9.96
N GLY A 49 1.55 -0.96 9.02
CA GLY A 49 2.18 -1.99 8.20
C GLY A 49 1.39 -2.41 6.96
N THR A 50 0.44 -1.59 6.49
CA THR A 50 -0.34 -1.91 5.28
C THR A 50 0.54 -1.99 4.04
N LEU A 51 0.56 -3.16 3.39
CA LEU A 51 1.32 -3.38 2.16
C LEU A 51 0.58 -2.80 0.95
N ASN A 52 1.35 -2.29 -0.01
CA ASN A 52 0.80 -1.92 -1.31
C ASN A 52 0.39 -3.18 -2.08
N LYS A 53 -0.80 -3.15 -2.70
CA LYS A 53 -1.30 -4.25 -3.55
C LYS A 53 -0.31 -4.71 -4.62
N ASP A 54 0.53 -3.83 -5.14
CA ASP A 54 1.46 -4.13 -6.23
C ASP A 54 2.56 -5.09 -5.77
N VAL A 55 2.87 -5.11 -4.46
CA VAL A 55 3.74 -6.15 -3.86
C VAL A 55 3.12 -7.53 -4.08
N LEU A 56 1.80 -7.64 -3.90
CA LEU A 56 1.05 -8.89 -4.02
C LEU A 56 0.75 -9.29 -5.47
N LEU A 57 1.01 -8.39 -6.43
CA LEU A 57 1.04 -8.67 -7.86
C LEU A 57 2.43 -9.07 -8.35
N GLY A 58 3.48 -8.80 -7.56
CA GLY A 58 4.85 -9.21 -7.82
C GLY A 58 5.11 -10.70 -7.52
N THR A 59 6.38 -11.06 -7.43
CA THR A 59 6.82 -12.44 -7.16
C THR A 59 7.54 -12.60 -5.82
N SER A 60 8.00 -11.50 -5.21
CA SER A 60 8.74 -11.51 -3.95
C SER A 60 8.36 -10.34 -3.04
N LEU A 61 8.55 -10.57 -1.75
CA LEU A 61 8.59 -9.54 -0.71
C LEU A 61 10.05 -9.12 -0.49
N ASP A 62 10.33 -7.83 -0.64
CA ASP A 62 11.66 -7.29 -0.48
C ASP A 62 11.88 -6.85 0.98
N VAL A 63 12.78 -7.55 1.66
CA VAL A 63 13.13 -7.35 3.06
C VAL A 63 14.57 -6.86 3.16
N THR A 64 14.79 -5.88 4.03
CA THR A 64 16.10 -5.28 4.27
C THR A 64 16.46 -5.40 5.75
N LEU A 65 17.65 -5.94 6.02
CA LEU A 65 18.19 -6.06 7.37
C LEU A 65 19.36 -5.09 7.55
N ALA A 66 19.34 -4.35 8.66
CA ALA A 66 20.47 -3.54 9.09
C ALA A 66 21.63 -4.46 9.55
N GLN A 67 22.84 -3.92 9.57
CA GLN A 67 23.96 -4.61 10.21
C GLN A 67 23.65 -4.80 11.70
N TRP A 68 23.70 -6.04 12.18
CA TRP A 68 23.52 -6.34 13.59
C TRP A 68 24.82 -6.16 14.39
N ALA A 69 24.66 -5.91 15.69
CA ALA A 69 25.78 -5.89 16.61
C ALA A 69 26.34 -7.31 16.81
N GLN A 70 27.63 -7.40 17.13
CA GLN A 70 28.37 -8.67 17.26
C GLN A 70 28.39 -9.54 15.99
N LEU A 71 28.32 -8.90 14.82
CA LEU A 71 28.58 -9.55 13.54
C LEU A 71 29.92 -10.30 13.59
N VAL A 72 29.94 -11.49 13.02
CA VAL A 72 31.14 -12.32 12.95
C VAL A 72 32.35 -11.59 12.32
N THR A 73 33.50 -11.65 13.00
CA THR A 73 34.76 -11.01 12.56
C THR A 73 35.89 -11.99 12.28
N ASP A 74 35.83 -13.20 12.84
CA ASP A 74 36.88 -14.20 12.71
C ASP A 74 36.76 -14.89 11.34
N ASP A 75 37.84 -14.87 10.56
CA ASP A 75 37.88 -15.45 9.22
C ASP A 75 37.34 -16.89 9.16
N GLY A 76 36.41 -17.14 8.24
CA GLY A 76 35.74 -18.43 8.05
C GLY A 76 34.60 -18.75 9.03
N GLN A 77 34.34 -17.92 10.03
CA GLN A 77 33.13 -18.06 10.86
C GLN A 77 31.92 -17.41 10.16
N SER A 78 30.72 -17.94 10.42
CA SER A 78 29.48 -17.45 9.81
C SER A 78 28.36 -17.24 10.82
N ASP A 79 27.66 -16.13 10.70
CA ASP A 79 26.34 -15.95 11.31
C ASP A 79 25.28 -16.48 10.34
N THR A 80 24.34 -17.27 10.82
CA THR A 80 23.16 -17.71 10.03
C THR A 80 21.98 -16.84 10.40
N PHE A 81 21.29 -16.27 9.42
CA PHE A 81 20.08 -15.51 9.67
C PHE A 81 18.88 -16.19 9.02
N PHE A 82 17.76 -16.12 9.72
CA PHE A 82 16.49 -16.71 9.30
C PHE A 82 15.43 -15.63 9.31
N ILE A 83 14.55 -15.63 8.31
CA ILE A 83 13.33 -14.81 8.32
C ILE A 83 12.17 -15.74 8.68
N ASP A 84 11.44 -15.37 9.72
CA ASP A 84 10.25 -16.08 10.15
C ASP A 84 9.00 -15.27 9.83
N TRP A 85 7.93 -15.98 9.47
CA TRP A 85 6.63 -15.44 9.11
C TRP A 85 5.53 -16.13 9.91
N ALA A 86 4.54 -15.37 10.36
CA ALA A 86 3.40 -15.90 11.10
C ALA A 86 2.12 -15.12 10.82
N VAL A 87 0.98 -15.81 10.96
CA VAL A 87 -0.35 -15.22 10.91
C VAL A 87 -0.67 -14.56 12.24
N GLY A 88 -1.19 -13.32 12.20
CA GLY A 88 -1.59 -12.55 13.37
C GLY A 88 -0.60 -11.43 13.73
N GLU A 89 -1.05 -10.50 14.57
CA GLU A 89 -0.27 -9.33 15.01
C GLU A 89 0.72 -9.66 16.13
N VAL A 90 0.35 -10.57 17.04
CA VAL A 90 1.23 -11.09 18.09
C VAL A 90 1.08 -12.61 18.16
N PRO A 91 1.70 -13.33 17.20
CA PRO A 91 1.63 -14.79 17.16
C PRO A 91 2.39 -15.40 18.34
N ALA A 92 1.98 -16.59 18.78
CA ALA A 92 2.79 -17.40 19.68
C ALA A 92 4.08 -17.83 18.98
N ASP A 93 5.14 -18.08 19.74
CA ASP A 93 6.46 -18.40 19.19
C ASP A 93 6.48 -19.65 18.30
N ASP A 94 5.59 -20.61 18.55
CA ASP A 94 5.40 -21.83 17.76
C ASP A 94 4.56 -21.62 16.49
N GLY A 95 3.94 -20.44 16.33
CA GLY A 95 3.20 -20.04 15.13
C GLY A 95 4.09 -19.49 14.00
N PHE A 96 5.38 -19.32 14.25
CA PHE A 96 6.35 -18.83 13.28
C PHE A 96 6.89 -19.95 12.40
N VAL A 97 6.86 -19.71 11.08
CA VAL A 97 7.43 -20.57 10.06
C VAL A 97 8.61 -19.87 9.41
N GLU A 98 9.71 -20.59 9.27
CA GLU A 98 10.88 -20.11 8.53
C GLU A 98 10.56 -20.01 7.04
N VAL A 99 10.70 -18.82 6.46
CA VAL A 99 10.44 -18.55 5.03
C VAL A 99 11.70 -18.26 4.23
N PHE A 100 12.81 -17.96 4.92
CA PHE A 100 14.10 -17.71 4.29
C PHE A 100 15.24 -17.99 5.26
N THR A 101 16.37 -18.50 4.75
CA THR A 101 17.61 -18.67 5.50
C THR A 101 18.80 -18.37 4.59
N ASP A 102 19.82 -17.71 5.15
CA ASP A 102 21.11 -17.49 4.49
C ASP A 102 22.18 -17.20 5.56
N THR A 103 23.44 -17.05 5.14
CA THR A 103 24.58 -16.86 6.02
C THR A 103 25.38 -15.61 5.66
N VAL A 104 26.09 -15.06 6.64
CA VAL A 104 27.10 -14.02 6.46
C VAL A 104 28.41 -14.54 7.04
N THR A 105 29.39 -14.76 6.17
CA THR A 105 30.72 -15.30 6.52
C THR A 105 31.76 -14.20 6.59
N ALA A 106 32.60 -14.20 7.63
CA ALA A 106 33.75 -13.30 7.73
C ALA A 106 34.90 -13.75 6.81
N PRO A 107 35.66 -12.81 6.21
CA PRO A 107 35.55 -11.35 6.36
C PRO A 107 34.35 -10.78 5.58
N VAL A 108 33.56 -9.95 6.24
CA VAL A 108 32.38 -9.33 5.63
C VAL A 108 32.81 -8.17 4.72
N ALA A 109 32.48 -8.26 3.44
CA ALA A 109 32.83 -7.23 2.46
C ALA A 109 32.10 -5.90 2.72
N ALA A 110 32.77 -4.78 2.42
CA ALA A 110 32.13 -3.47 2.41
C ALA A 110 30.96 -3.45 1.41
N GLY A 111 29.80 -2.94 1.82
CA GLY A 111 28.57 -2.94 1.01
C GLY A 111 27.69 -4.18 1.16
N THR A 112 28.05 -5.16 2.01
CA THR A 112 27.16 -6.29 2.34
C THR A 112 25.87 -5.83 3.02
N PHE A 113 25.96 -4.72 3.78
CA PHE A 113 24.83 -4.12 4.47
C PHE A 113 24.46 -2.76 3.85
N PRO A 114 23.15 -2.42 3.84
CA PRO A 114 22.04 -3.21 4.37
C PRO A 114 21.78 -4.48 3.52
N LYS A 115 21.48 -5.60 4.19
CA LYS A 115 21.32 -6.89 3.51
C LYS A 115 19.95 -6.94 2.86
N LEU A 116 19.94 -6.97 1.53
CA LEU A 116 18.73 -7.09 0.71
C LEU A 116 18.35 -8.56 0.53
N ILE A 117 17.09 -8.88 0.76
CA ILE A 117 16.54 -10.23 0.72
C ILE A 117 15.25 -10.18 -0.10
N ASN A 118 15.15 -11.05 -1.11
CA ASN A 118 13.91 -11.23 -1.87
C ASN A 118 13.27 -12.56 -1.44
N ILE A 119 12.19 -12.49 -0.67
CA ILE A 119 11.47 -13.68 -0.20
C ILE A 119 10.36 -13.99 -1.19
N PRO A 120 10.36 -15.16 -1.87
CA PRO A 120 9.29 -15.51 -2.79
C PRO A 120 7.92 -15.49 -2.08
N LEU A 121 6.88 -14.91 -2.69
CA LEU A 121 5.55 -14.88 -2.08
C LEU A 121 4.97 -16.29 -1.83
N THR A 122 5.38 -17.27 -2.64
CA THR A 122 5.05 -18.69 -2.46
C THR A 122 5.67 -19.31 -1.20
N ALA A 123 6.74 -18.71 -0.65
CA ALA A 123 7.35 -19.15 0.60
C ALA A 123 6.53 -18.68 1.82
N LEU A 124 5.83 -17.54 1.71
CA LEU A 124 5.01 -16.97 2.79
C LEU A 124 3.73 -17.76 3.05
N THR A 125 3.27 -18.57 2.10
CA THR A 125 2.11 -19.44 2.27
C THR A 125 2.27 -20.70 1.44
N SER A 126 2.52 -21.83 2.10
CA SER A 126 2.76 -23.11 1.42
C SER A 126 1.57 -23.52 0.57
N GLY A 127 1.81 -23.79 -0.72
CA GLY A 127 0.80 -24.28 -1.66
C GLY A 127 -0.05 -23.18 -2.31
N PHE A 128 0.19 -21.90 -2.00
CA PHE A 128 -0.52 -20.77 -2.60
C PHE A 128 0.46 -19.80 -3.29
N PRO A 129 0.03 -19.12 -4.37
CA PRO A 129 0.90 -18.18 -5.09
C PRO A 129 1.24 -16.92 -4.28
N LYS A 130 0.39 -16.56 -3.31
CA LYS A 130 0.55 -15.38 -2.44
C LYS A 130 -0.19 -15.59 -1.11
N PRO A 131 0.16 -14.85 -0.05
CA PRO A 131 -0.58 -14.87 1.21
C PRO A 131 -2.03 -14.41 1.02
N ALA A 132 -2.92 -14.96 1.83
CA ALA A 132 -4.32 -14.54 1.91
C ALA A 132 -4.44 -13.17 2.61
N ASP A 133 -5.57 -12.50 2.41
CA ASP A 133 -5.87 -11.25 3.11
C ASP A 133 -5.87 -11.47 4.63
N GLY A 134 -5.20 -10.59 5.37
CA GLY A 134 -5.05 -10.72 6.81
C GLY A 134 -3.88 -9.94 7.39
N VAL A 135 -3.75 -10.05 8.71
CA VAL A 135 -2.65 -9.47 9.48
C VAL A 135 -1.58 -10.54 9.68
N TYR A 136 -0.33 -10.16 9.48
CA TYR A 136 0.84 -11.02 9.61
C TYR A 136 1.93 -10.34 10.43
N SER A 137 2.84 -11.16 10.93
CA SER A 137 4.05 -10.73 11.61
C SER A 137 5.28 -11.32 10.95
N LEU A 138 6.26 -10.46 10.70
CA LEU A 138 7.58 -10.84 10.22
C LEU A 138 8.61 -10.56 11.31
N ARG A 139 9.53 -11.49 11.53
CA ARG A 139 10.71 -11.27 12.36
C ARG A 139 11.92 -11.94 11.72
N TYR A 140 13.11 -11.63 12.21
CA TYR A 140 14.30 -12.39 11.87
C TYR A 140 15.05 -12.80 13.13
N ARG A 141 15.80 -13.88 13.00
CA ARG A 141 16.65 -14.40 14.07
C ARG A 141 18.04 -14.68 13.54
N ILE A 142 19.05 -14.37 14.34
CA ILE A 142 20.46 -14.60 14.03
C ILE A 142 20.98 -15.70 14.94
N ARG A 143 21.51 -16.77 14.35
CA ARG A 143 22.27 -17.82 15.04
C ARG A 143 23.76 -17.60 14.79
N GLN A 144 24.48 -17.33 15.87
CA GLN A 144 25.92 -17.15 15.87
C GLN A 144 26.66 -18.51 15.91
N PRO A 145 27.98 -18.56 15.60
CA PRO A 145 28.78 -19.80 15.65
C PRO A 145 28.84 -20.51 17.01
N ASN A 146 28.43 -19.84 18.09
CA ASN A 146 28.33 -20.40 19.44
C ASN A 146 26.93 -20.95 19.76
N ASP A 147 26.07 -21.09 18.75
CA ASP A 147 24.66 -21.49 18.84
C ASP A 147 23.78 -20.53 19.66
N GLN A 148 24.27 -19.32 19.96
CA GLN A 148 23.46 -18.28 20.55
C GLN A 148 22.51 -17.73 19.48
N GLU A 149 21.23 -17.68 19.83
CA GLU A 149 20.19 -17.07 18.99
C GLU A 149 19.72 -15.74 19.58
N THR A 150 19.59 -14.75 18.70
CA THR A 150 18.98 -13.46 19.01
C THR A 150 17.84 -13.23 18.04
N VAL A 151 16.67 -12.81 18.56
CA VAL A 151 15.44 -12.60 17.79
C VAL A 151 15.14 -11.11 17.69
N SER A 152 14.71 -10.64 16.53
CA SER A 152 14.31 -9.26 16.30
C SER A 152 12.93 -8.95 16.89
N PRO A 153 12.60 -7.68 17.12
CA PRO A 153 11.22 -7.28 17.32
C PRO A 153 10.35 -7.65 16.11
N LEU A 154 9.03 -7.74 16.34
CA LEU A 154 8.05 -8.05 15.31
C LEU A 154 7.80 -6.84 14.40
N LEU A 155 7.68 -7.10 13.11
CA LEU A 155 7.13 -6.17 12.13
C LEU A 155 5.72 -6.63 11.75
N LYS A 156 4.72 -5.81 12.05
CA LYS A 156 3.34 -6.03 11.61
C LYS A 156 3.21 -5.72 10.12
N LEU A 157 2.51 -6.58 9.39
CA LEU A 157 2.19 -6.39 7.99
C LEU A 157 0.72 -6.71 7.75
N ILE A 158 0.03 -5.87 6.98
CA ILE A 158 -1.36 -6.09 6.58
C ILE A 158 -1.39 -6.36 5.09
N VAL A 159 -1.86 -7.56 4.72
CA VAL A 159 -2.11 -7.99 3.35
C VAL A 159 -3.59 -7.76 3.08
N ASP A 160 -3.91 -6.92 2.11
CA ASP A 160 -5.28 -6.68 1.66
C ASP A 160 -5.30 -6.66 0.13
N THR A 161 -6.08 -7.52 -0.49
CA THR A 161 -6.25 -7.59 -1.95
C THR A 161 -7.68 -7.32 -2.38
N THR A 162 -8.55 -7.02 -1.41
CA THR A 162 -9.98 -6.83 -1.64
C THR A 162 -10.26 -5.35 -1.84
N PRO A 163 -10.68 -4.91 -3.05
CA PRO A 163 -11.03 -3.52 -3.27
C PRO A 163 -12.30 -3.13 -2.50
N PRO A 164 -12.50 -1.82 -2.22
CA PRO A 164 -13.73 -1.33 -1.60
C PRO A 164 -14.98 -1.70 -2.40
N GLY A 165 -16.02 -2.20 -1.71
CA GLY A 165 -17.23 -2.75 -2.33
C GLY A 165 -17.04 -4.13 -2.96
N GLY A 166 -15.87 -4.74 -2.79
CA GLY A 166 -15.47 -5.99 -3.42
C GLY A 166 -15.51 -5.92 -4.94
N GLN A 167 -16.12 -6.93 -5.56
CA GLN A 167 -16.23 -7.02 -7.03
C GLN A 167 -17.51 -6.36 -7.57
N SER A 168 -18.33 -5.79 -6.70
CA SER A 168 -19.57 -5.13 -7.09
C SER A 168 -19.30 -3.78 -7.72
N GLU A 169 -20.19 -3.37 -8.62
CA GLU A 169 -20.20 -2.00 -9.14
C GLU A 169 -20.68 -1.05 -8.03
N PRO A 170 -19.93 0.00 -7.67
CA PRO A 170 -20.41 1.01 -6.73
C PRO A 170 -21.65 1.73 -7.27
N GLY A 171 -22.56 2.12 -6.37
CA GLY A 171 -23.77 2.86 -6.75
C GLY A 171 -23.47 4.24 -7.36
N SER A 172 -24.49 4.86 -7.95
CA SER A 172 -24.37 6.19 -8.54
C SER A 172 -24.30 7.28 -7.47
N MET A 173 -23.46 8.29 -7.68
CA MET A 173 -23.39 9.47 -6.82
C MET A 173 -24.66 10.32 -6.92
N VAL A 174 -25.17 10.82 -5.80
CA VAL A 174 -26.33 11.71 -5.78
C VAL A 174 -25.86 13.16 -5.85
N LEU A 175 -26.18 13.85 -6.94
CA LEU A 175 -25.81 15.26 -7.13
C LEU A 175 -26.83 16.18 -6.46
N ALA A 176 -26.38 17.35 -5.99
CA ALA A 176 -27.24 18.36 -5.37
C ALA A 176 -28.31 18.92 -6.32
N THR A 177 -28.13 18.76 -7.63
CA THR A 177 -29.10 19.14 -8.67
C THR A 177 -29.03 18.15 -9.83
N ALA A 178 -30.15 17.98 -10.54
CA ALA A 178 -30.22 17.21 -11.79
C ALA A 178 -29.84 18.03 -13.03
N GLN A 179 -29.78 19.36 -12.91
CA GLN A 179 -29.41 20.28 -13.97
C GLN A 179 -28.44 21.34 -13.44
N LEU A 180 -27.32 21.52 -14.14
CA LEU A 180 -26.32 22.54 -13.80
C LEU A 180 -26.57 23.80 -14.62
N THR A 181 -27.06 24.86 -13.97
CA THR A 181 -27.31 26.16 -14.60
C THR A 181 -26.34 27.22 -14.10
N GLN A 182 -26.21 28.32 -14.84
CA GLN A 182 -25.43 29.49 -14.38
C GLN A 182 -25.95 30.01 -13.03
N GLU A 183 -27.26 30.11 -12.86
CA GLU A 183 -27.89 30.53 -11.60
C GLU A 183 -27.52 29.61 -10.42
N PHE A 184 -27.40 28.30 -10.66
CA PHE A 184 -26.95 27.38 -9.62
C PHE A 184 -25.52 27.69 -9.19
N LEU A 185 -24.59 27.91 -10.13
CA LEU A 185 -23.19 28.22 -9.83
C LEU A 185 -23.04 29.59 -9.13
N ASP A 186 -23.81 30.60 -9.55
CA ASP A 186 -23.80 31.92 -8.95
C ASP A 186 -24.24 31.87 -7.48
N ASN A 187 -25.19 30.99 -7.15
CA ASN A 187 -25.66 30.74 -5.78
C ASN A 187 -24.78 29.75 -5.00
N ASN A 188 -23.91 28.98 -5.67
CA ASN A 188 -23.06 27.94 -5.08
C ASN A 188 -21.61 28.12 -5.51
N LEU A 189 -20.95 29.15 -4.97
CA LEU A 189 -19.56 29.51 -5.29
C LEU A 189 -18.54 28.39 -5.02
N GLY A 190 -18.90 27.39 -4.20
CA GLY A 190 -18.09 26.20 -3.94
C GLY A 190 -18.14 25.15 -5.06
N GLY A 191 -19.10 25.25 -5.98
CA GLY A 191 -19.32 24.31 -7.07
C GLY A 191 -20.42 23.30 -6.77
N LEU A 192 -20.41 22.19 -7.52
CA LEU A 192 -21.43 21.15 -7.41
C LEU A 192 -21.03 20.12 -6.35
N VAL A 193 -21.90 19.85 -5.40
CA VAL A 193 -21.67 18.80 -4.39
C VAL A 193 -22.33 17.51 -4.85
N GLY A 194 -21.59 16.40 -4.74
CA GLY A 194 -22.06 15.04 -4.97
C GLY A 194 -21.89 14.20 -3.71
N THR A 195 -22.94 13.47 -3.33
CA THR A 195 -22.96 12.56 -2.18
C THR A 195 -22.70 11.14 -2.65
N LEU A 196 -21.71 10.49 -2.07
CA LEU A 196 -21.39 9.10 -2.34
C LEU A 196 -22.40 8.18 -1.66
N PRO A 197 -22.85 7.10 -2.32
CA PRO A 197 -23.63 6.07 -1.65
C PRO A 197 -22.77 5.35 -0.60
N ASP A 198 -23.42 4.94 0.49
CA ASP A 198 -22.78 4.15 1.54
C ASP A 198 -22.37 2.77 1.00
N TYR A 199 -21.28 2.22 1.53
CA TYR A 199 -20.79 0.88 1.19
C TYR A 199 -20.33 0.15 2.45
N GLY A 200 -20.59 -1.16 2.50
CA GLY A 200 -20.57 -1.93 3.75
C GLY A 200 -19.20 -2.25 4.32
N ASP A 201 -18.16 -2.21 3.50
CA ASP A 201 -16.77 -2.53 3.84
C ASP A 201 -15.88 -1.29 3.96
N TRP A 202 -16.48 -0.12 4.21
CA TRP A 202 -15.76 1.13 4.48
C TRP A 202 -14.69 0.96 5.57
N LYS A 203 -13.50 1.50 5.31
CA LYS A 203 -12.43 1.62 6.30
C LYS A 203 -11.88 3.05 6.32
N ALA A 204 -11.40 3.46 7.49
CA ALA A 204 -10.69 4.72 7.62
C ALA A 204 -9.42 4.71 6.76
N GLY A 205 -9.23 5.76 5.96
CA GLY A 205 -8.13 5.88 5.01
C GLY A 205 -8.50 5.58 3.56
N ASP A 206 -9.72 5.10 3.31
CA ASP A 206 -10.26 4.97 1.96
C ASP A 206 -10.35 6.34 1.28
N LYS A 207 -10.15 6.36 -0.03
CA LYS A 207 -10.15 7.57 -0.87
C LYS A 207 -11.07 7.40 -2.05
N VAL A 208 -11.58 8.51 -2.55
CA VAL A 208 -12.39 8.56 -3.77
C VAL A 208 -11.68 9.40 -4.83
N ALA A 209 -11.62 8.89 -6.05
CA ALA A 209 -11.27 9.68 -7.24
C ALA A 209 -12.53 9.90 -8.07
N PHE A 210 -12.86 11.14 -8.37
CA PHE A 210 -14.11 11.50 -9.03
C PHE A 210 -13.87 12.21 -10.37
N TYR A 211 -14.81 12.00 -11.30
CA TYR A 211 -14.65 12.36 -12.71
C TYR A 211 -15.86 13.13 -13.20
N TRP A 212 -15.59 14.06 -14.11
CA TRP A 212 -16.56 14.86 -14.85
C TRP A 212 -16.27 14.67 -16.34
N VAL A 213 -17.17 14.00 -17.06
CA VAL A 213 -16.91 13.56 -18.45
C VAL A 213 -18.08 13.95 -19.35
N SER A 214 -17.81 14.56 -20.51
CA SER A 214 -18.83 14.74 -21.55
C SER A 214 -18.84 13.61 -22.57
N GLY A 215 -19.99 13.40 -23.20
CA GLY A 215 -20.13 12.47 -24.34
C GLY A 215 -20.22 10.99 -23.94
N VAL A 216 -19.62 10.10 -24.73
CA VAL A 216 -19.70 8.65 -24.53
C VAL A 216 -18.68 8.25 -23.46
N LEU A 217 -19.16 7.70 -22.34
CA LEU A 217 -18.29 7.09 -21.33
C LEU A 217 -17.48 5.97 -22.00
N PRO A 218 -16.13 6.00 -21.93
CA PRO A 218 -15.33 4.93 -22.49
C PRO A 218 -15.60 3.65 -21.71
N VAL A 219 -15.86 2.56 -22.44
CA VAL A 219 -16.00 1.20 -21.88
C VAL A 219 -14.67 0.73 -21.26
N ASP A 220 -13.54 1.28 -21.74
CA ASP A 220 -12.19 0.97 -21.25
C ASP A 220 -11.57 2.11 -20.43
N LEU A 221 -10.90 1.70 -19.35
CA LEU A 221 -10.24 2.55 -18.35
C LEU A 221 -9.13 3.46 -18.92
N VAL A 222 -8.53 3.08 -20.05
CA VAL A 222 -7.44 3.84 -20.69
C VAL A 222 -7.94 5.16 -21.29
N GLY A 223 -9.24 5.27 -21.54
CA GLY A 223 -9.86 6.47 -22.11
C GLY A 223 -10.35 7.51 -21.10
N LEU A 224 -10.30 7.23 -19.79
CA LEU A 224 -10.77 8.19 -18.78
C LEU A 224 -9.74 9.33 -18.61
N PRO A 225 -10.20 10.60 -18.54
CA PRO A 225 -9.32 11.72 -18.22
C PRO A 225 -8.75 11.59 -16.81
N SER A 226 -7.76 12.40 -16.47
CA SER A 226 -7.32 12.52 -15.07
C SER A 226 -8.50 12.84 -14.15
N PRO A 227 -8.56 12.25 -12.94
CA PRO A 227 -9.62 12.59 -11.99
C PRO A 227 -9.56 14.07 -11.65
N ILE A 228 -10.71 14.65 -11.33
CA ILE A 228 -10.80 16.05 -10.88
C ILE A 228 -10.05 16.22 -9.55
N GLY A 229 -10.09 15.20 -8.70
CA GLY A 229 -9.33 15.16 -7.47
C GLY A 229 -9.43 13.84 -6.73
N PHE A 230 -8.72 13.77 -5.61
CA PHE A 230 -8.79 12.70 -4.64
C PHE A 230 -9.25 13.26 -3.30
N VAL A 231 -10.27 12.64 -2.69
CA VAL A 231 -10.83 13.05 -1.39
C VAL A 231 -10.85 11.85 -0.45
N GLY A 232 -10.62 12.08 0.85
CA GLY A 232 -10.75 11.05 1.88
C GLY A 232 -12.21 10.69 2.12
N VAL A 233 -12.50 9.40 2.29
CA VAL A 233 -13.81 8.93 2.72
C VAL A 233 -13.77 8.81 4.25
N ASP A 234 -13.99 9.93 4.92
CA ASP A 234 -13.73 10.07 6.36
C ASP A 234 -14.77 9.38 7.25
N ASN A 235 -15.97 9.10 6.71
CA ASN A 235 -17.09 8.54 7.47
C ASN A 235 -17.63 7.27 6.80
N ALA A 236 -18.32 6.42 7.55
CA ALA A 236 -19.01 5.26 6.97
C ALA A 236 -20.22 5.64 6.09
N THR A 237 -20.76 6.85 6.28
CA THR A 237 -21.99 7.31 5.61
C THR A 237 -21.90 8.79 5.26
N ASN A 238 -22.69 9.24 4.28
CA ASN A 238 -22.86 10.66 3.91
C ASN A 238 -21.56 11.37 3.51
N ASN A 239 -20.63 10.65 2.87
CA ASN A 239 -19.43 11.27 2.33
C ASN A 239 -19.77 12.09 1.09
N THR A 240 -19.15 13.25 0.96
CA THR A 240 -19.39 14.16 -0.16
C THR A 240 -18.09 14.48 -0.88
N VAL A 241 -18.19 14.69 -2.19
CA VAL A 241 -17.15 15.32 -3.00
C VAL A 241 -17.68 16.61 -3.58
N THR A 242 -16.79 17.58 -3.76
CA THR A 242 -17.13 18.86 -4.38
C THR A 242 -16.42 18.96 -5.72
N PHE A 243 -17.20 19.10 -6.79
CA PHE A 243 -16.71 19.46 -8.11
C PHE A 243 -16.49 20.97 -8.13
N PRO A 244 -15.23 21.44 -8.12
CA PRO A 244 -14.97 22.86 -8.05
C PRO A 244 -15.47 23.54 -9.33
N VAL A 245 -15.91 24.78 -9.18
CA VAL A 245 -16.41 25.62 -10.27
C VAL A 245 -15.44 25.63 -11.47
N SER A 246 -14.14 25.75 -11.21
CA SER A 246 -13.09 25.73 -12.26
C SER A 246 -13.00 24.43 -13.07
N ALA A 247 -13.48 23.30 -12.54
CA ALA A 247 -13.54 22.03 -13.26
C ALA A 247 -14.75 21.92 -14.19
N ILE A 248 -15.81 22.71 -13.94
CA ILE A 248 -17.10 22.58 -14.63
C ILE A 248 -17.50 23.82 -15.43
N GLU A 249 -16.93 25.01 -15.18
CA GLU A 249 -17.23 26.26 -15.91
C GLU A 249 -16.95 26.17 -17.42
N GLY A 250 -15.97 25.38 -17.83
CA GLY A 250 -15.65 25.16 -19.25
C GLY A 250 -16.59 24.19 -19.98
N SER A 251 -17.65 23.73 -19.30
CA SER A 251 -18.59 22.77 -19.86
C SER A 251 -19.47 23.40 -20.93
N LYS A 252 -19.84 22.61 -21.94
CA LYS A 252 -20.77 23.03 -22.99
C LYS A 252 -22.22 22.74 -22.59
N ASP A 253 -23.17 23.30 -23.34
CA ASP A 253 -24.59 22.96 -23.24
C ASP A 253 -24.86 21.54 -23.77
N GLU A 254 -24.43 20.54 -23.00
CA GLU A 254 -24.60 19.12 -23.30
C GLU A 254 -24.75 18.28 -22.02
N ALA A 255 -25.04 17.00 -22.18
CA ALA A 255 -25.11 16.06 -21.07
C ALA A 255 -23.70 15.67 -20.61
N TYR A 256 -23.48 15.75 -19.31
CA TYR A 256 -22.28 15.29 -18.63
C TYR A 256 -22.59 14.08 -17.75
N TYR A 257 -21.55 13.29 -17.49
CA TYR A 257 -21.61 12.09 -16.69
C TYR A 257 -20.62 12.19 -15.54
N VAL A 258 -21.12 11.92 -14.34
CA VAL A 258 -20.34 11.87 -13.11
C VAL A 258 -20.15 10.42 -12.70
N ALA A 259 -18.90 10.04 -12.42
CA ALA A 259 -18.52 8.72 -11.95
C ALA A 259 -17.33 8.80 -11.00
N TYR A 260 -17.05 7.71 -10.28
CA TYR A 260 -15.93 7.66 -9.34
C TYR A 260 -15.31 6.25 -9.22
N PHE A 261 -14.10 6.22 -8.65
CA PHE A 261 -13.47 5.02 -8.12
C PHE A 261 -13.22 5.20 -6.62
N LEU A 262 -13.36 4.12 -5.86
CA LEU A 262 -12.90 4.02 -4.49
C LEU A 262 -11.52 3.34 -4.46
N PHE A 263 -10.68 3.77 -3.55
CA PHE A 263 -9.36 3.23 -3.28
C PHE A 263 -9.26 2.94 -1.80
N ASP A 264 -8.89 1.71 -1.44
CA ASP A 264 -8.56 1.43 -0.04
C ASP A 264 -7.15 1.93 0.32
N LYS A 265 -6.78 1.73 1.57
CA LYS A 265 -5.46 2.03 2.11
C LYS A 265 -4.32 1.20 1.48
N ALA A 266 -4.59 -0.03 1.07
CA ALA A 266 -3.64 -0.88 0.33
C ALA A 266 -3.54 -0.50 -1.16
N THR A 267 -4.27 0.54 -1.58
CA THR A 267 -4.41 1.09 -2.94
C THR A 267 -5.22 0.22 -3.91
N ASN A 268 -5.95 -0.79 -3.41
CA ASN A 268 -6.89 -1.57 -4.20
C ASN A 268 -8.01 -0.66 -4.69
N ARG A 269 -8.29 -0.74 -5.99
CA ARG A 269 -9.26 0.10 -6.66
C ARG A 269 -10.55 -0.66 -6.91
N SER A 270 -11.69 -0.03 -6.62
CA SER A 270 -13.01 -0.54 -7.00
C SER A 270 -13.20 -0.61 -8.52
N ARG A 271 -14.34 -1.17 -8.93
CA ARG A 271 -14.88 -0.93 -10.28
C ARG A 271 -15.33 0.53 -10.44
N LEU A 272 -15.50 0.97 -11.68
CA LEU A 272 -16.08 2.28 -11.97
C LEU A 272 -17.50 2.29 -11.41
N SER A 273 -17.89 3.35 -10.71
CA SER A 273 -19.27 3.48 -10.22
C SER A 273 -20.27 3.53 -11.36
N ALA A 274 -21.53 3.21 -11.06
CA ALA A 274 -22.64 3.63 -11.90
C ALA A 274 -22.57 5.15 -12.10
N TYR A 275 -22.87 5.61 -13.32
CA TYR A 275 -22.78 7.02 -13.67
C TYR A 275 -24.06 7.77 -13.35
N THR A 276 -23.92 9.04 -12.99
CA THR A 276 -25.04 9.99 -12.89
C THR A 276 -24.97 10.96 -14.06
N ARG A 277 -26.03 10.99 -14.86
CA ARG A 277 -26.17 11.99 -15.93
C ARG A 277 -26.66 13.31 -15.33
N ILE A 278 -26.05 14.42 -15.75
CA ILE A 278 -26.48 15.77 -15.44
C ILE A 278 -26.53 16.58 -16.74
N ASP A 279 -27.61 17.31 -16.96
CA ASP A 279 -27.72 18.21 -18.10
C ASP A 279 -27.11 19.56 -17.71
N VAL A 280 -26.20 20.07 -18.55
CA VAL A 280 -25.48 21.32 -18.30
C VAL A 280 -26.04 22.39 -19.23
N ALA A 281 -26.38 23.54 -18.65
CA ALA A 281 -26.90 24.72 -19.33
C ALA A 281 -26.16 25.97 -18.78
N LEU A 282 -24.91 26.17 -19.22
CA LEU A 282 -24.05 27.24 -18.71
C LEU A 282 -23.97 28.38 -19.72
N GLY A 283 -24.22 29.58 -19.23
CA GLY A 283 -24.25 30.80 -20.04
C GLY A 283 -25.45 31.67 -19.73
N LEU A 284 -25.43 32.89 -20.28
CA LEU A 284 -26.56 33.80 -20.20
C LEU A 284 -27.68 33.29 -21.11
N LEU A 285 -28.90 33.20 -20.58
CA LEU A 285 -30.06 33.04 -21.46
C LEU A 285 -30.07 34.19 -22.48
N PRO A 286 -30.41 33.93 -23.76
CA PRO A 286 -30.55 34.99 -24.73
C PRO A 286 -31.66 35.96 -24.30
N ASP A 287 -31.28 37.19 -23.95
CA ASP A 287 -32.23 38.27 -23.76
C ASP A 287 -32.83 38.64 -25.12
N ASN A 288 -34.15 38.84 -25.20
CA ASN A 288 -34.93 39.19 -26.40
C ASN A 288 -35.26 38.03 -27.36
N LEU A 289 -35.63 36.85 -26.85
CA LEU A 289 -36.37 35.89 -27.67
C LEU A 289 -37.66 36.54 -28.18
N LYS A 290 -37.78 36.68 -29.51
CA LYS A 290 -39.00 37.19 -30.15
C LYS A 290 -40.06 36.10 -30.14
N ASP A 291 -41.32 36.50 -30.00
CA ASP A 291 -42.44 35.59 -30.13
C ASP A 291 -42.37 34.82 -31.48
N PRO A 292 -42.61 33.50 -31.47
CA PRO A 292 -42.63 32.72 -32.69
C PRO A 292 -43.75 33.22 -33.61
N VAL A 293 -43.38 33.69 -34.81
CA VAL A 293 -44.34 34.07 -35.84
C VAL A 293 -44.70 32.84 -36.64
N VAL A 294 -45.91 32.31 -36.44
CA VAL A 294 -46.48 31.27 -37.31
C VAL A 294 -47.13 31.96 -38.51
N PRO A 295 -46.66 31.75 -39.75
CA PRO A 295 -47.32 32.28 -40.93
C PRO A 295 -48.74 31.69 -41.03
N LEU A 296 -49.76 32.54 -41.15
CA LEU A 296 -51.12 32.10 -41.47
C LEU A 296 -51.08 31.28 -42.76
N ALA A 297 -51.62 30.06 -42.71
CA ALA A 297 -51.71 29.19 -43.87
C ALA A 297 -52.45 29.95 -44.99
N LEU A 298 -51.79 30.08 -46.15
CA LEU A 298 -52.43 30.67 -47.32
C LEU A 298 -53.60 29.76 -47.73
N PRO A 299 -54.82 30.29 -47.89
CA PRO A 299 -55.92 29.49 -48.40
C PRO A 299 -55.55 28.97 -49.79
N MET A 300 -55.74 27.66 -49.99
CA MET A 300 -55.52 26.98 -51.26
C MET A 300 -56.34 27.71 -52.34
N ARG A 301 -55.66 28.28 -53.35
CA ARG A 301 -56.36 28.86 -54.51
C ARG A 301 -57.02 27.72 -55.28
N VAL A 302 -58.35 27.79 -55.38
CA VAL A 302 -59.23 26.92 -56.17
C VAL A 302 -58.84 26.97 -57.64
#